data_AF-A0A2P2NMP2-F1
#
_entry.id   AF-A0A2P2NMP2-F1
#
_cell.length_a   1.000
_cell.length_b   1.000
_cell.length_c   1.000
_cell.angle_alpha   90.00
_cell.angle_beta   90.00
_cell.angle_gamma   90.00
#
_symmetry.space_group_name_H-M   'P 1'
#
loop_
_entity.id
_entity.type
_entity.pdbx_description
1 polymer ?
#
loop_
_entity_poly.entity_id
_entity_poly.type
_entity_poly.pdbx_seq_one_letter_code
_entity_poly.pdbx_strand_id
1 'polypeptide(L)'
;MDVAFKAATLALHCISMEAKFRPSMAKVVAALEQIHESNENRSANSSLSNAPRMRRRSADDVSRRRHETPYPRPSASPIYA
;
A
#
# COMPACT_ATOMS: atom_id res chain seq x y z
N MET A 1 15.41 7.22 11.14
CA MET A 1 15.53 7.13 9.67
C MET A 1 16.05 5.75 9.24
N ASP A 2 16.26 4.85 10.20
CA ASP A 2 17.13 3.69 10.03
C ASP A 2 16.44 2.49 9.40
N VAL A 3 15.12 2.36 9.57
CA VAL A 3 14.31 1.26 8.99
C VAL A 3 14.31 1.33 7.46
N ALA A 4 14.05 2.52 6.90
CA ALA A 4 14.07 2.74 5.45
C ALA A 4 15.45 2.53 4.84
N PHE A 5 16.50 3.01 5.52
CA PHE A 5 17.88 2.79 5.09
C PHE A 5 18.25 1.30 5.09
N LYS A 6 17.98 0.57 6.18
CA LYS A 6 18.21 -0.88 6.27
C LYS A 6 17.46 -1.66 5.19
N ALA A 7 16.21 -1.31 4.92
CA ALA A 7 15.41 -1.93 3.86
C ALA A 7 16.00 -1.65 2.46
N ALA A 8 16.43 -0.42 2.19
CA ALA A 8 17.08 -0.06 0.93
C ALA A 8 18.40 -0.80 0.72
N THR A 9 19.23 -0.93 1.76
CA THR A 9 20.48 -1.71 1.69
C THR A 9 20.20 -3.19 1.42
N LEU A 10 19.19 -3.77 2.08
CA LEU A 10 18.78 -5.15 1.83
C LEU A 10 18.32 -5.34 0.37
N ALA A 11 17.50 -4.42 -0.15
CA ALA A 11 17.04 -4.46 -1.54
C ALA A 11 18.21 -4.37 -2.53
N LEU A 12 19.18 -3.47 -2.27
CA LEU A 12 20.38 -3.32 -3.09
C LEU A 12 21.17 -4.65 -3.19
N HIS A 13 21.30 -5.36 -2.07
CA HIS A 13 22.00 -6.64 -2.06
C HIS A 13 21.23 -7.71 -2.84
N CYS A 14 19.89 -7.73 -2.76
CA CYS A 14 19.05 -8.68 -3.50
C CYS A 14 19.11 -8.50 -5.02
N ILE A 15 19.17 -7.26 -5.50
CA ILE A 15 19.20 -6.93 -6.94
C ILE A 15 20.61 -6.84 -7.52
N SER A 16 21.65 -7.01 -6.70
CA SER A 16 23.04 -6.86 -7.12
C SER A 16 23.36 -7.74 -8.34
N MET A 17 24.11 -7.18 -9.29
CA MET A 17 24.50 -7.87 -10.52
C MET A 17 25.36 -9.10 -10.21
N GLU A 18 26.19 -9.02 -9.18
CA GLU A 18 27.06 -10.12 -8.79
C GLU A 18 26.36 -11.02 -7.76
N ALA A 19 26.24 -12.31 -8.09
CA ALA A 19 25.53 -13.28 -7.27
C ALA A 19 26.10 -13.42 -5.84
N LYS A 20 27.40 -13.16 -5.66
CA LYS A 20 28.07 -13.25 -4.35
C LYS A 20 27.55 -12.25 -3.31
N PHE A 21 26.94 -11.15 -3.76
CA PHE A 21 26.32 -10.16 -2.87
C PHE A 21 24.86 -10.46 -2.55
N ARG A 22 24.23 -11.40 -3.28
CA ARG A 22 22.84 -11.75 -3.04
C ARG A 22 22.74 -12.62 -1.78
N PRO A 23 22.00 -12.17 -0.76
CA PRO A 23 21.83 -12.94 0.46
C PRO A 23 20.99 -14.20 0.21
N SER A 24 21.22 -15.24 1.01
CA SER A 24 20.30 -16.38 1.11
C SER A 24 18.94 -15.93 1.67
N MET A 25 17.87 -16.61 1.28
CA MET A 25 16.51 -16.27 1.72
C MET A 25 16.35 -16.28 3.24
N ALA A 26 17.05 -17.18 3.95
CA ALA A 26 17.07 -17.19 5.41
C ALA A 26 17.57 -15.86 6.00
N LYS A 27 18.59 -15.24 5.39
CA LYS A 27 19.10 -13.93 5.82
C LYS A 27 18.15 -12.79 5.47
N VAL A 28 17.47 -12.87 4.33
CA VAL A 28 16.46 -11.88 3.93
C VAL A 28 15.31 -11.87 4.93
N VAL A 29 14.77 -13.04 5.28
CA VAL A 29 13.66 -13.15 6.24
C VAL A 29 14.08 -12.62 7.62
N ALA A 30 15.25 -13.03 8.13
CA ALA A 30 15.75 -12.52 9.41
C ALA A 30 15.93 -10.99 9.42
N ALA A 31 16.42 -10.40 8.32
CA ALA A 31 16.56 -8.94 8.22
C ALA A 31 15.20 -8.24 8.15
N LEU A 32 14.21 -8.81 7.45
CA LEU A 32 12.85 -8.26 7.37
C LEU A 32 12.11 -8.32 8.72
N GLU A 33 12.30 -9.39 9.48
CA GLU A 33 11.72 -9.54 10.82
C GLU A 33 12.23 -8.45 11.77
N GLN A 34 13.55 -8.22 11.79
CA GLN A 34 14.15 -7.13 12.58
C GLN A 34 13.63 -5.74 12.18
N ILE A 35 13.43 -5.50 10.87
CA ILE A 35 12.87 -4.25 10.34
C ILE A 35 11.42 -4.07 10.80
N HIS A 36 10.65 -5.15 10.86
CA HIS A 36 9.25 -5.13 11.28
C HIS A 36 9.10 -4.88 12.78
N GLU A 37 9.84 -5.60 13.62
CA GLU A 37 9.88 -5.39 15.08
C GLU A 37 10.31 -3.96 15.45
N SER A 38 11.26 -3.40 14.70
CA SER A 38 11.73 -2.03 14.87
C SER A 38 10.69 -0.96 14.52
N ASN A 39 9.63 -1.30 13.80
CA ASN A 39 8.56 -0.39 13.39
C ASN A 39 7.34 -0.48 14.33
N GLU A 40 7.02 -1.67 14.81
CA GLU A 40 5.89 -1.90 15.73
C GLU A 40 6.04 -1.12 17.04
N ASN A 41 7.27 -1.09 17.59
CA ASN A 41 7.59 -0.29 18.78
C ASN A 41 7.39 1.23 18.60
N ARG A 42 7.38 1.73 17.36
CA ARG A 42 7.13 3.14 17.04
C ARG A 42 5.64 3.44 16.87
N SER A 43 4.87 2.47 16.38
CA SER A 43 3.43 2.64 16.11
C SER A 43 2.60 2.71 17.40
N ALA A 44 3.01 1.99 18.46
CA ALA A 44 2.34 2.00 19.76
C ALA A 44 2.22 3.40 20.41
N ASN A 45 3.10 4.34 20.06
CA ASN A 45 3.09 5.71 20.59
C ASN A 45 2.28 6.72 19.74
N SER A 46 1.69 6.30 18.63
CA SER A 46 1.01 7.20 17.67
C SER A 46 -0.52 7.17 17.71
N SER A 47 -1.12 6.32 18.55
CA SER A 47 -2.56 6.05 18.56
C SER A 47 -3.44 7.05 19.33
N LEU A 48 -2.89 8.14 19.88
CA LEU A 48 -3.65 9.15 20.65
C LEU A 48 -4.39 10.20 19.80
N SER A 49 -4.43 10.08 18.47
CA SER A 49 -5.13 11.05 17.60
C SER A 49 -6.41 10.50 16.95
N ASN A 50 -7.12 9.61 17.63
CA ASN A 50 -8.52 9.28 17.32
C ASN A 50 -9.46 10.42 17.73
N ALA A 51 -9.38 11.56 17.04
CA ALA A 51 -10.50 12.50 16.98
C ALA A 51 -11.45 12.01 15.87
N PRO A 52 -12.73 11.73 16.15
CA PRO A 52 -13.68 11.36 15.10
C PRO A 52 -13.86 12.56 14.18
N ARG A 53 -13.34 12.46 12.95
CA ARG A 53 -13.56 13.46 11.90
C ARG A 53 -15.06 13.58 11.65
N MET A 54 -15.62 14.73 12.02
CA MET A 54 -17.01 15.10 11.75
C MET A 54 -17.27 14.97 10.24
N ARG A 55 -17.95 13.90 9.83
CA ARG A 55 -18.44 13.70 8.46
C ARG A 55 -19.35 14.88 8.12
N ARG A 56 -18.94 15.70 7.13
CA ARG A 56 -19.79 16.70 6.51
C ARG A 56 -21.08 16.01 6.04
N ARG A 57 -22.21 16.32 6.68
CA ARG A 57 -23.53 15.97 6.15
C ARG A 57 -23.81 16.96 5.02
N SER A 58 -23.65 16.52 3.78
CA SER A 58 -24.20 17.26 2.64
C SER A 58 -25.69 16.95 2.58
N ALA A 59 -26.52 17.97 2.75
CA ALA A 59 -27.95 17.90 2.52
C ALA A 59 -28.18 17.95 1.01
N ASP A 60 -28.45 16.81 0.39
CA ASP A 60 -29.15 16.76 -0.88
C ASP A 60 -29.98 15.47 -0.89
N ASP A 61 -31.16 15.59 -0.32
CA ASP A 61 -32.30 14.74 -0.60
C ASP A 61 -32.81 15.13 -1.99
N VAL A 62 -32.56 14.31 -3.01
CA VAL A 62 -33.56 14.07 -4.06
C VAL A 62 -33.40 12.67 -4.64
N SER A 63 -34.42 11.86 -4.42
CA SER A 63 -34.64 10.57 -5.07
C SER A 63 -34.43 10.63 -6.59
N ARG A 64 -33.44 9.90 -7.12
CA ARG A 64 -33.47 9.42 -8.51
C ARG A 64 -32.78 8.06 -8.65
N ARG A 65 -33.60 7.02 -8.56
CA ARG A 65 -33.30 5.68 -9.07
C ARG A 65 -32.83 5.77 -10.53
N ARG A 66 -31.54 5.52 -10.79
CA ARG A 66 -31.06 4.93 -12.05
C ARG A 66 -29.86 4.05 -11.71
N HIS A 67 -29.92 2.81 -12.19
CA HIS A 67 -28.94 1.76 -12.00
C HIS A 67 -27.49 2.25 -12.16
N GLU A 68 -26.74 2.30 -11.06
CA GLU A 68 -25.28 2.34 -11.06
C GLU A 68 -24.77 0.95 -11.49
N THR A 69 -24.41 0.81 -12.76
CA THR A 69 -23.52 -0.27 -13.20
C THR A 69 -22.08 0.16 -12.91
N PRO A 70 -21.22 -0.67 -12.29
CA PRO A 70 -19.91 -0.22 -11.79
C PRO A 70 -18.88 0.16 -12.86
N TYR A 71 -19.15 -0.07 -14.15
CA TYR A 71 -18.22 0.19 -15.25
C TYR A 71 -18.95 0.66 -16.51
N PRO A 72 -18.42 1.66 -17.24
CA PRO A 72 -18.94 2.00 -18.56
C PRO A 72 -18.58 0.87 -19.54
N ARG A 73 -19.60 0.19 -20.08
CA ARG A 73 -19.41 -0.76 -21.18
C ARG A 73 -19.09 0.07 -22.43
N PRO A 74 -17.92 -0.08 -23.08
CA PRO A 74 -17.64 0.61 -24.33
C PRO A 74 -18.70 0.20 -25.36
N SER A 75 -19.36 1.19 -25.96
CA SER A 75 -20.32 1.00 -27.05
C SER A 75 -19.65 0.24 -28.20
N ALA A 76 -20.35 -0.76 -28.74
CA ALA A 76 -19.91 -1.57 -29.86
C ALA A 76 -19.37 -0.71 -31.01
N SER A 77 -18.15 -1.01 -31.46
CA SER A 77 -17.48 -0.36 -32.59
C SER A 77 -18.22 -0.65 -33.90
N PRO A 78 -18.55 0.35 -34.73
CA PRO A 78 -19.23 0.16 -36.00
C PRO A 78 -18.20 -0.06 -37.13
N ILE A 79 -17.51 -1.21 -37.14
CA ILE A 79 -16.61 -1.58 -38.27
C ILE A 79 -17.09 -2.85 -38.98
N TYR A 80 -18.38 -3.20 -38.86
CA TYR A 80 -19.06 -4.05 -39.82
C TYR A 80 -20.54 -3.62 -39.87
N ALA A 81 -20.86 -2.80 -40.87
CA ALA A 81 -22.21 -2.57 -41.37
C ALA A 81 -22.18 -2.86 -42.88
#